data_AF-A0A7T4PG80-F1
#
_entry.id   AF-A0A7T4PG80-F1
#
_cell.length_a   1.000
_cell.length_b   1.000
_cell.length_c   1.000
_cell.angle_alpha   90.00
_cell.angle_beta   90.00
_cell.angle_gamma   90.00
#
_symmetry.space_group_name_H-M   'P 1'
#
loop_
_entity.id
_entity.type
_entity.pdbx_description
1 polymer ?
#
loop_
_entity_poly.entity_id
_entity_poly.type
_entity_poly.pdbx_seq_one_letter_code
_entity_poly.pdbx_strand_id
1 'polypeptide(L)'
;MSGQDDRAQDWATAASRFARPSVEAVLVVQCGLDWLRPHQLALRNAIDEALIEARCSSDAPHITRVLLHNLPACALEGPEGVAMAHSFTEWNHRLAASAALLSGPSPHVQRLIIGGAESGASVPDMVSVLEHGHWSDAELREQVLRIVERPGATTPLTVYDVDLDGPYSDVDPSVHM
;
A
#
# COMPACT_ATOMS: atom_id res chain seq x y z
N MET A 1 15.56 6.71 -19.16
CA MET A 1 14.16 7.19 -19.23
C MET A 1 13.17 6.11 -19.64
N SER A 2 13.56 4.99 -20.26
CA SER A 2 12.61 3.92 -20.67
C SER A 2 11.98 3.13 -19.53
N GLY A 3 12.74 2.76 -18.50
CA GLY A 3 12.24 1.85 -17.44
C GLY A 3 11.19 2.40 -16.47
N GLN A 4 10.85 3.70 -16.55
CA GLN A 4 9.86 4.32 -15.66
C GLN A 4 8.46 4.34 -16.28
N ASP A 5 8.37 4.59 -17.59
CA ASP A 5 7.13 4.46 -18.35
C ASP A 5 6.70 2.99 -18.43
N ASP A 6 7.66 2.08 -18.55
CA ASP A 6 7.41 0.63 -18.50
C ASP A 6 6.77 0.22 -17.18
N ARG A 7 7.28 0.72 -16.05
CA ARG A 7 6.72 0.42 -14.71
C ARG A 7 5.31 0.99 -14.55
N ALA A 8 5.07 2.24 -14.95
CA ALA A 8 3.73 2.83 -14.85
C ALA A 8 2.72 2.07 -15.73
N GLN A 9 3.15 1.63 -16.92
CA GLN A 9 2.34 0.84 -17.84
C GLN A 9 2.05 -0.58 -17.29
N ASP A 10 3.03 -1.21 -16.63
CA ASP A 10 2.85 -2.50 -15.96
C ASP A 10 1.81 -2.40 -14.84
N TRP A 11 1.87 -1.32 -14.06
CA TRP A 11 0.91 -1.06 -12.98
C TRP A 11 -0.50 -0.74 -13.50
N ALA A 12 -0.62 0.08 -14.54
CA ALA A 12 -1.91 0.33 -15.18
C ALA A 12 -2.51 -0.96 -15.74
N THR A 13 -1.68 -1.80 -16.34
CA THR A 13 -2.07 -3.12 -16.86
C THR A 13 -2.52 -4.04 -15.73
N ALA A 14 -1.82 -4.05 -14.60
CA ALA A 14 -2.18 -4.84 -13.43
C ALA A 14 -3.49 -4.35 -12.79
N ALA A 15 -3.65 -3.04 -12.63
CA ALA A 15 -4.85 -2.42 -12.05
C ALA A 15 -6.11 -2.69 -12.88
N SER A 16 -5.99 -2.72 -14.22
CA SER A 16 -7.10 -3.08 -15.12
C SER A 16 -7.69 -4.48 -14.88
N ARG A 17 -6.98 -5.35 -14.16
CA ARG A 17 -7.44 -6.70 -13.83
C ARG A 17 -8.39 -6.72 -12.63
N PHE A 18 -8.34 -5.72 -11.75
CA PHE A 18 -9.07 -5.74 -10.48
C PHE A 18 -10.58 -5.84 -10.63
N ALA A 19 -11.13 -5.19 -11.65
CA ALA A 19 -12.57 -5.16 -11.92
C ALA A 19 -13.06 -6.36 -12.77
N ARG A 20 -12.18 -7.32 -13.12
CA ARG A 20 -12.61 -8.49 -13.89
C ARG A 20 -13.51 -9.38 -13.03
N PRO A 21 -14.68 -9.82 -13.53
CA PRO A 21 -15.61 -10.65 -12.75
C PRO A 21 -15.04 -12.00 -12.28
N SER A 22 -13.98 -12.48 -12.93
CA SER A 22 -13.30 -13.73 -12.60
C SER A 22 -12.26 -13.60 -11.48
N VAL A 23 -11.94 -12.38 -11.04
CA VAL A 23 -10.96 -12.14 -9.98
C VAL A 23 -11.62 -12.29 -8.62
N GLU A 24 -11.11 -13.24 -7.84
CA GLU A 24 -11.64 -13.60 -6.52
C GLU A 24 -10.92 -12.82 -5.39
N ALA A 25 -9.63 -12.55 -5.57
CA ALA A 25 -8.82 -11.82 -4.62
C ALA A 25 -7.69 -11.03 -5.30
N VAL A 26 -7.26 -9.95 -4.66
CA VAL A 26 -6.18 -9.08 -5.11
C VAL A 26 -5.21 -8.85 -3.95
N LEU A 27 -3.92 -9.03 -4.21
CA LEU A 27 -2.82 -8.65 -3.33
C LEU A 27 -2.02 -7.53 -3.99
N VAL A 28 -1.94 -6.38 -3.33
CA VAL A 28 -1.13 -5.23 -3.79
C VAL A 28 -0.06 -4.92 -2.75
N VAL A 29 1.20 -4.78 -3.17
CA VAL A 29 2.32 -4.35 -2.34
C VAL A 29 2.88 -3.05 -2.91
N GLN A 30 2.90 -2.00 -2.10
CA GLN A 30 3.44 -0.67 -2.44
C GLN A 30 4.26 -0.15 -1.26
N CYS A 31 5.44 -0.72 -1.10
CA CYS A 31 6.38 -0.42 -0.01
C CYS A 31 7.66 0.28 -0.52
N GLY A 32 7.87 0.38 -1.83
CA GLY A 32 8.97 1.09 -2.44
C GLY A 32 8.87 2.60 -2.26
N LEU A 33 10.01 3.25 -2.06
CA LEU A 33 10.08 4.70 -1.86
C LEU A 33 9.73 5.50 -3.10
N ASP A 34 9.92 4.92 -4.29
CA ASP A 34 9.59 5.56 -5.56
C ASP A 34 8.13 6.00 -5.63
N TRP A 35 7.22 5.24 -5.00
CA TRP A 35 5.80 5.57 -4.91
C TRP A 35 5.53 6.91 -4.28
N LEU A 36 6.40 7.39 -3.39
CA LEU A 36 6.20 8.60 -2.61
C LEU A 36 6.74 9.85 -3.31
N ARG A 37 7.40 9.66 -4.45
CA ARG A 37 7.86 10.80 -5.24
C ARG A 37 6.64 11.58 -5.76
N PRO A 38 6.67 12.92 -5.78
CA PRO A 38 5.51 13.72 -6.21
C PRO A 38 5.01 13.38 -7.61
N HIS A 39 5.91 13.06 -8.54
CA HIS A 39 5.57 12.73 -9.92
C HIS A 39 4.78 11.41 -10.08
N GLN A 40 4.74 10.56 -9.05
CA GLN A 40 3.96 9.31 -9.06
C GLN A 40 2.50 9.50 -8.60
N LEU A 41 2.06 10.72 -8.28
CA LEU A 41 0.71 11.00 -7.77
C LEU A 41 -0.39 10.44 -8.68
N ALA A 42 -0.26 10.65 -9.99
CA ALA A 42 -1.25 10.16 -10.95
C ALA A 42 -1.39 8.63 -10.92
N LEU A 43 -0.28 7.90 -10.81
CA LEU A 43 -0.28 6.44 -10.72
C LEU A 43 -0.87 5.96 -9.40
N ARG A 44 -0.52 6.60 -8.28
CA ARG A 44 -1.12 6.31 -6.96
C ARG A 44 -2.63 6.47 -6.99
N ASN A 45 -3.12 7.55 -7.59
CA ASN A 45 -4.54 7.85 -7.69
C ASN A 45 -5.26 6.81 -8.57
N ALA A 46 -4.70 6.45 -9.72
CA ALA A 46 -5.28 5.44 -10.60
C ALA A 46 -5.38 4.06 -9.94
N ILE A 47 -4.38 3.67 -9.14
CA ILE A 47 -4.42 2.41 -8.38
C ILE A 47 -5.48 2.48 -7.28
N ASP A 48 -5.54 3.58 -6.52
CA ASP A 48 -6.53 3.76 -5.46
C ASP A 48 -7.96 3.72 -6.03
N GLU A 49 -8.20 4.40 -7.15
CA GLU A 49 -9.47 4.41 -7.86
C GLU A 49 -9.86 3.01 -8.34
N ALA A 50 -8.95 2.29 -9.02
CA ALA A 50 -9.22 0.93 -9.49
C ALA A 50 -9.54 -0.06 -8.34
N LEU A 51 -8.89 0.09 -7.18
CA LEU A 51 -9.18 -0.72 -6.00
C LEU A 51 -10.55 -0.39 -5.39
N ILE A 52 -10.91 0.90 -5.34
CA ILE A 52 -12.23 1.36 -4.88
C ILE A 52 -13.32 0.85 -5.82
N GLU A 53 -13.15 1.02 -7.13
CA GLU A 53 -14.09 0.53 -8.15
C GLU A 53 -14.30 -0.98 -8.05
N ALA A 54 -13.22 -1.76 -7.96
CA ALA A 54 -13.30 -3.20 -7.77
C ALA A 54 -14.07 -3.56 -6.49
N ARG A 55 -13.89 -2.79 -5.42
CA ARG A 55 -14.60 -3.01 -4.15
C ARG A 55 -16.09 -2.67 -4.21
N CYS A 56 -16.48 -1.77 -5.10
CA CYS A 56 -17.87 -1.36 -5.29
C CYS A 56 -18.66 -2.28 -6.24
N SER A 57 -18.03 -3.29 -6.85
CA SER A 57 -18.71 -4.25 -7.72
C SER A 57 -19.62 -5.22 -6.95
N SER A 58 -20.62 -5.81 -7.61
CA SER A 58 -21.53 -6.78 -6.98
C SER A 58 -20.82 -8.02 -6.45
N ASP A 59 -19.74 -8.41 -7.14
CA ASP A 59 -18.91 -9.57 -6.85
C ASP A 59 -17.50 -9.11 -6.48
N ALA A 60 -17.43 -8.19 -5.50
CA ALA A 60 -16.20 -7.53 -5.13
C ALA A 60 -15.13 -8.52 -4.62
N PRO A 61 -13.91 -8.51 -5.18
CA PRO A 61 -12.84 -9.38 -4.72
C PRO A 61 -12.41 -9.07 -3.29
N HIS A 62 -11.77 -10.06 -2.66
CA HIS A 62 -11.04 -9.84 -1.42
C HIS A 62 -9.74 -9.07 -1.70
N ILE A 63 -9.65 -7.84 -1.21
CA ILE A 63 -8.48 -6.98 -1.44
C ILE A 63 -7.60 -6.97 -0.19
N THR A 64 -6.34 -7.36 -0.35
CA THR A 64 -5.27 -7.17 0.63
C THR A 64 -4.24 -6.20 0.06
N ARG A 65 -3.88 -5.19 0.84
CA ARG A 65 -2.88 -4.20 0.47
C ARG A 65 -1.81 -4.11 1.52
N VAL A 66 -0.54 -4.18 1.12
CA VAL A 66 0.63 -3.99 1.98
C VAL A 66 1.29 -2.69 1.59
N LEU A 67 1.41 -1.78 2.55
CA LEU A 67 1.90 -0.41 2.36
C LEU A 67 3.04 -0.13 3.30
N LEU A 68 3.80 0.94 3.03
CA LEU A 68 4.82 1.39 3.95
C LEU A 68 4.20 2.02 5.23
N HIS A 69 4.65 1.60 6.42
CA HIS A 69 4.20 2.18 7.70
C HIS A 69 4.92 3.48 8.07
N ASN A 70 6.21 3.55 7.76
CA ASN A 70 7.08 4.66 8.14
C ASN A 70 8.16 4.88 7.07
N LEU A 71 8.64 6.12 6.96
CA LEU A 71 9.77 6.43 6.08
C LEU A 71 11.09 6.06 6.75
N PRO A 72 12.03 5.44 6.02
CA PRO A 72 13.38 5.25 6.53
C PRO A 72 14.06 6.62 6.67
N ALA A 73 14.85 6.81 7.74
CA ALA A 73 15.46 8.09 8.06
C ALA A 73 16.31 8.65 6.90
N CYS A 74 17.00 7.78 6.17
CA CYS A 74 17.80 8.17 5.00
C CYS A 74 16.97 8.74 3.84
N ALA A 75 15.65 8.48 3.78
CA ALA A 75 14.78 9.01 2.74
C ALA A 75 14.29 10.44 3.04
N LEU A 76 14.57 10.98 4.23
CA LEU A 76 14.09 12.30 4.68
C LEU A 76 15.09 13.43 4.43
N GLU A 77 16.27 13.13 3.87
CA GLU A 77 17.31 14.12 3.66
C GLU A 77 17.01 15.05 2.46
N GLY A 78 17.20 16.35 2.69
CA GLY A 78 17.10 17.38 1.65
C GLY A 78 15.66 17.68 1.18
N PRO A 79 15.52 18.56 0.18
CA PRO A 79 14.21 19.02 -0.32
C PRO A 79 13.34 17.89 -0.88
N GLU A 80 13.96 16.87 -1.47
CA GLU A 80 13.26 15.74 -2.05
C GLU A 80 12.66 14.84 -0.96
N GLY A 81 13.37 14.64 0.16
CA GLY A 81 12.88 13.90 1.32
C GLY A 81 11.70 14.59 2.00
N VAL A 82 11.72 15.92 2.10
CA VAL A 82 10.58 16.71 2.59
C VAL A 82 9.35 16.51 1.71
N ALA A 83 9.52 16.53 0.38
CA ALA A 83 8.42 16.31 -0.55
C ALA A 83 7.84 14.88 -0.48
N MET A 84 8.70 13.89 -0.23
CA MET A 84 8.27 12.51 0.02
C MET A 84 7.52 12.36 1.33
N ALA A 85 7.99 12.99 2.41
CA ALA A 85 7.29 13.00 3.70
C ALA A 85 5.88 13.57 3.55
N HIS A 86 5.75 14.69 2.85
CA HIS A 86 4.44 15.29 2.58
C HIS A 86 3.53 14.36 1.75
N SER A 87 4.08 13.74 0.71
CA SER A 87 3.34 12.77 -0.12
C SER A 87 2.93 11.51 0.65
N PHE A 88 3.77 11.06 1.58
CA PHE A 88 3.51 9.92 2.45
C PHE A 88 2.37 10.20 3.43
N THR A 89 2.39 11.36 4.09
CA THR A 89 1.33 11.80 5.00
C THR A 89 0.00 11.95 4.26
N GLU A 90 0.00 12.62 3.10
CA GLU A 90 -1.20 12.80 2.27
C GLU A 90 -1.80 11.45 1.86
N TRP A 91 -0.95 10.51 1.42
CA TRP A 91 -1.39 9.20 0.98
C TRP A 91 -1.99 8.37 2.12
N ASN A 92 -1.34 8.33 3.28
CA ASN A 92 -1.90 7.64 4.47
C ASN A 92 -3.25 8.23 4.89
N HIS A 93 -3.38 9.55 4.88
CA HIS A 93 -4.63 10.21 5.19
C HIS A 93 -5.76 9.79 4.23
N ARG A 94 -5.48 9.81 2.92
CA ARG A 94 -6.45 9.37 1.91
C ARG A 94 -6.86 7.92 2.09
N LEU A 95 -5.91 7.03 2.36
CA LEU A 95 -6.19 5.61 2.57
C LEU A 95 -7.08 5.37 3.78
N ALA A 96 -6.80 6.05 4.89
CA ALA A 96 -7.60 5.96 6.11
C ALA A 96 -9.04 6.47 5.84
N ALA A 97 -9.18 7.60 5.15
CA ALA A 97 -10.48 8.14 4.76
C ALA A 97 -11.25 7.17 3.82
N SER A 98 -10.60 6.62 2.79
CA SER A 98 -11.23 5.66 1.89
C SER A 98 -11.64 4.37 2.62
N ALA A 99 -10.79 3.84 3.51
CA ALA A 99 -11.12 2.66 4.31
C ALA A 99 -12.34 2.88 5.22
N ALA A 100 -12.51 4.09 5.76
CA ALA A 100 -13.66 4.45 6.59
C ALA A 100 -14.96 4.63 5.77
N LEU A 101 -14.86 5.10 4.52
CA LEU A 101 -16.01 5.34 3.64
C LEU A 101 -16.57 4.09 2.96
N LEU A 102 -15.75 3.04 2.82
CA LEU A 102 -16.16 1.79 2.18
C LEU A 102 -17.03 0.93 3.14
N SER A 103 -18.34 1.00 2.96
CA SER A 103 -19.34 0.17 3.68
C SER A 103 -19.24 -1.30 3.26
N GLY A 104 -18.73 -2.17 4.14
CA GLY A 104 -18.54 -3.61 3.90
C GLY A 104 -17.38 -4.13 4.75
N PRO A 105 -16.91 -5.39 4.60
CA PRO A 105 -15.59 -5.70 5.14
C PRO A 105 -14.58 -4.76 4.48
N SER A 106 -13.93 -3.89 5.25
CA SER A 106 -12.95 -2.97 4.71
C SER A 106 -11.84 -3.74 3.98
N PRO A 107 -11.25 -3.17 2.91
CA PRO A 107 -10.05 -3.76 2.33
C PRO A 107 -9.02 -4.00 3.43
N HIS A 108 -8.37 -5.15 3.40
CA HIS A 108 -7.40 -5.52 4.42
C HIS A 108 -6.09 -4.80 4.15
N VAL A 109 -5.87 -3.66 4.81
CA VAL A 109 -4.65 -2.87 4.65
C VAL A 109 -3.68 -3.17 5.79
N GLN A 110 -2.48 -3.62 5.43
CA GLN A 110 -1.35 -3.90 6.30
C GLN A 110 -0.26 -2.87 6.05
N ARG A 111 0.26 -2.25 7.10
CA ARG A 111 1.39 -1.31 7.02
C ARG A 111 2.65 -2.00 7.48
N LEU A 112 3.59 -2.23 6.56
CA LEU A 112 4.90 -2.81 6.79
C LEU A 112 5.81 -1.84 7.54
N ILE A 113 6.27 -2.27 8.71
CA ILE A 113 7.21 -1.51 9.55
C ILE A 113 8.62 -1.71 9.00
N ILE A 114 9.29 -0.59 8.71
CA ILE A 114 10.69 -0.56 8.32
C ILE A 114 11.51 -0.20 9.55
N GLY A 115 12.44 -1.07 9.91
CA GLY A 115 13.35 -0.84 11.03
C GLY A 115 14.23 0.39 10.80
N GLY A 116 14.63 1.07 11.88
CA GLY A 116 15.39 2.32 11.77
C GLY A 116 16.74 2.21 11.05
N ALA A 117 17.30 0.99 10.93
CA ALA A 117 18.54 0.73 10.20
C ALA A 117 18.32 0.29 8.73
N GLU A 118 17.07 0.06 8.31
CA GLU A 118 16.74 -0.37 6.96
C GLU A 118 16.58 0.83 6.03
N SER A 119 17.05 0.70 4.80
CA SER A 119 16.93 1.74 3.77
C SER A 119 15.63 1.65 2.96
N GLY A 120 14.82 0.62 3.20
CA GLY A 120 13.59 0.34 2.46
C GLY A 120 13.01 -1.04 2.77
N ALA A 121 11.92 -1.38 2.10
CA ALA A 121 11.22 -2.63 2.30
C ALA A 121 11.97 -3.85 1.76
N SER A 122 11.83 -4.98 2.47
CA SER A 122 12.38 -6.29 2.08
C SER A 122 11.55 -7.01 1.01
N VAL A 123 10.40 -6.45 0.65
CA VAL A 123 9.45 -6.98 -0.33
C VAL A 123 9.36 -6.03 -1.53
N PRO A 124 9.41 -6.55 -2.77
CA PRO A 124 9.24 -5.71 -3.94
C PRO A 124 7.79 -5.25 -4.09
N ASP A 125 7.61 -4.11 -4.74
CA ASP A 125 6.28 -3.64 -5.15
C ASP A 125 5.69 -4.59 -6.19
N MET A 126 4.41 -4.93 -6.04
CA MET A 126 3.78 -5.93 -6.89
C MET A 126 2.25 -5.92 -6.84
N VAL A 127 1.68 -6.63 -7.81
CA VAL A 127 0.26 -7.00 -7.86
C VAL A 127 0.16 -8.49 -8.17
N SER A 128 -0.62 -9.23 -7.39
CA SER A 128 -0.98 -10.61 -7.67
C SER A 128 -2.50 -10.74 -7.56
N VAL A 129 -3.11 -11.44 -8.51
CA VAL A 129 -4.56 -11.65 -8.56
C VAL A 129 -4.84 -13.15 -8.49
N LEU A 130 -5.90 -13.51 -7.76
CA LEU A 130 -6.43 -14.86 -7.72
C LEU A 130 -7.57 -14.97 -8.74
N GLU A 131 -7.40 -15.84 -9.72
CA GLU A 131 -8.39 -16.08 -10.77
C GLU A 131 -8.49 -17.59 -11.02
N HIS A 132 -9.70 -18.16 -10.91
CA HIS A 132 -9.97 -19.59 -11.03
C HIS A 132 -9.11 -20.44 -10.07
N GLY A 133 -8.96 -19.99 -8.82
CA GLY A 133 -8.13 -20.68 -7.82
C GLY A 133 -6.61 -20.60 -8.03
N HIS A 134 -6.12 -19.80 -8.99
CA HIS A 134 -4.68 -19.63 -9.25
C HIS A 134 -4.22 -18.19 -9.06
N TRP A 135 -3.17 -18.00 -8.26
CA TRP A 135 -2.49 -16.71 -8.15
C TRP A 135 -1.60 -16.46 -9.36
N SER A 136 -1.65 -15.25 -9.92
CA SER A 136 -0.77 -14.85 -11.03
C SER A 136 0.71 -14.90 -10.66
N ASP A 137 1.03 -14.73 -9.37
CA ASP A 137 2.35 -14.95 -8.80
C ASP A 137 2.20 -15.60 -7.41
N ALA A 138 2.34 -16.92 -7.36
CA ALA A 138 2.15 -17.72 -6.14
C ALA A 138 3.36 -17.62 -5.20
N GLU A 139 4.58 -17.62 -5.74
CA GLU A 139 5.80 -17.56 -4.94
C GLU A 139 5.89 -16.23 -4.19
N LEU A 140 5.63 -15.12 -4.90
CA LEU A 140 5.70 -13.80 -4.31
C LEU A 140 4.56 -13.59 -3.30
N ARG A 141 3.36 -14.12 -3.57
CA ARG A 141 2.26 -14.15 -2.59
C ARG A 141 2.66 -14.87 -1.30
N GLU A 142 3.37 -16.00 -1.38
CA GLU A 142 3.88 -16.70 -0.20
C GLU A 142 4.96 -15.90 0.54
N GLN A 143 5.82 -15.17 -0.17
CA GLN A 143 6.80 -14.27 0.45
C GLN A 143 6.10 -13.16 1.24
N VAL A 144 5.10 -12.51 0.65
CA VAL A 144 4.34 -11.42 1.31
C VAL A 144 3.59 -11.94 2.53
N LEU A 145 2.92 -13.08 2.45
CA LEU A 145 2.19 -13.64 3.57
C LEU A 145 3.10 -14.00 4.75
N ARG A 146 4.29 -14.56 4.48
CA ARG A 146 5.27 -14.81 5.54
C ARG A 146 5.70 -13.53 6.26
N ILE A 147 5.75 -12.39 5.56
CA ILE A 147 6.05 -11.10 6.16
C ILE A 147 4.87 -10.60 6.99
N VAL A 148 3.65 -10.64 6.45
CA VAL A 148 2.43 -10.18 7.14
C VAL A 148 2.12 -11.01 8.39
N GLU A 149 2.40 -12.32 8.36
CA GLU A 149 2.20 -13.23 9.49
C GLU A 149 3.28 -13.12 10.57
N ARG A 150 4.42 -12.46 10.27
CA ARG A 150 5.50 -12.28 11.25
C ARG A 150 5.05 -11.28 12.33
N PRO A 151 5.04 -11.66 13.62
CA PRO A 151 4.65 -10.76 14.70
C PRO A 151 5.47 -9.46 14.68
N GLY A 152 4.78 -8.32 14.74
CA GLY A 152 5.40 -7.00 14.73
C GLY A 152 6.01 -6.56 13.39
N ALA A 153 5.81 -7.31 12.29
CA ALA A 153 6.26 -6.88 10.97
C ALA A 153 5.30 -5.88 10.32
N THR A 154 4.01 -6.02 10.60
CA THR A 154 2.98 -5.13 10.07
C THR A 154 2.06 -4.65 11.18
N THR A 155 1.39 -3.52 10.92
CA THR A 155 0.25 -3.06 11.72
C THR A 155 -0.94 -2.84 10.79
N PRO A 156 -2.17 -3.26 11.17
CA PRO A 156 -3.34 -2.97 10.35
C PRO A 156 -3.56 -1.46 10.23
N LEU A 157 -4.16 -1.03 9.13
CA LEU A 157 -4.78 0.29 9.06
C LEU A 157 -6.13 0.20 9.80
N THR A 158 -6.35 1.08 10.76
CA THR A 158 -7.53 1.12 11.62
C THR A 158 -8.24 2.47 11.49
N VAL A 159 -9.49 2.54 11.93
CA VAL A 159 -10.25 3.81 11.95
C VAL A 159 -9.59 4.88 12.85
N TYR A 160 -8.74 4.48 13.79
CA TYR A 160 -7.96 5.41 14.62
C TYR A 160 -6.90 6.17 13.82
N ASP A 161 -6.48 5.65 12.66
CA ASP A 161 -5.57 6.35 11.76
C ASP A 161 -6.26 7.53 11.03
N VAL A 162 -7.57 7.74 11.25
CA VAL A 162 -8.36 8.89 10.77
C VAL A 162 -8.36 10.05 11.78
N ASP A 163 -7.80 9.88 12.98
CA ASP A 163 -7.83 10.93 14.02
C ASP A 163 -6.94 12.12 13.64
N LEU A 164 -7.57 13.12 13.02
CA LEU A 164 -6.98 14.32 12.45
C LEU A 164 -6.38 15.29 13.49
N ASP A 165 -6.67 15.09 14.78
CA ASP A 165 -6.13 15.87 15.91
C ASP A 165 -5.62 14.96 17.05
N GLY A 166 -5.45 13.65 16.80
CA GLY A 166 -5.08 12.67 17.82
C GLY A 166 -3.63 12.83 18.31
N PRO A 167 -3.32 12.52 19.59
CA PRO A 167 -2.04 12.82 20.24
C PRO A 167 -0.83 12.01 19.71
N TYR A 168 -1.00 11.25 18.64
CA TYR A 168 -0.03 10.29 18.10
C TYR A 168 0.72 10.80 16.87
N SER A 169 0.53 12.06 16.49
CA SER A 169 1.38 12.77 15.52
C SER A 169 2.81 12.91 16.09
N ASP A 170 3.73 12.07 15.62
CA ASP A 170 5.20 12.15 15.78
C ASP A 170 5.81 12.14 17.20
N VAL A 171 5.04 11.90 18.26
CA VAL A 171 5.57 11.80 19.63
C VAL A 171 5.01 10.62 20.42
N ASP A 172 4.81 9.46 19.81
CA ASP A 172 4.61 8.22 20.57
C ASP A 172 5.96 7.54 20.87
N PRO A 173 6.49 7.59 22.11
CA PRO A 173 7.72 6.91 22.47
C PRO A 173 7.54 5.39 22.63
N SER A 174 6.32 4.85 22.47
CA SER A 174 6.05 3.42 22.66
C SER A 174 6.56 2.51 21.53
N VAL A 175 7.05 3.07 20.42
CA VAL A 175 7.76 2.31 19.36
C VAL A 175 9.23 2.01 19.74
N HIS A 176 9.71 2.54 20.88
CA HIS A 176 11.08 2.33 21.37
C HIS A 176 11.20 1.50 22.66
N MET A 177 10.18 0.72 23.04
CA MET A 177 10.30 -0.23 24.16
C MET A 177 10.63 -1.66 23.71
#